data_AF-K8PJF0-F1
#
_entry.id   AF-K8PJF0-F1
#
_cell.length_a   1.000
_cell.length_b   1.000
_cell.length_c   1.000
_cell.angle_alpha   90.00
_cell.angle_beta   90.00
_cell.angle_gamma   90.00
#
_symmetry.space_group_name_H-M   'P 1'
#
loop_
_entity.id
_entity.type
_entity.pdbx_description
1 polymer ?
#
loop_
_entity_poly.entity_id
_entity_poly.type
_entity_poly.pdbx_seq_one_letter_code
_entity_poly.pdbx_strand_id
1 'polypeptide(L)'
;MNTVSLTVNGKQVSANVQPRTHLADFVRETQNLTGTHLGCEHGVCGACTILVDGVPTRSCITFAVACQQADVTTIEGLDNDEIATELRAAFTQEHALQCGYCTPGMLVSARDVVLRMQAPSDHDIRVAMSGNLCRCTGYVGIIRAVQRVVEARRSRGIAAIPNGNRTRLGPSGSGHSVPVAAGSAPRAVATLGTAKKVSAPSASSARMDPDWKPQTTFNQSFTVAHPVDVVWDFFGNIAGVASCLPGASLAGEPIDGRVEGQMKVKVGPISAEFQGVADITRDDAKRTGTIMGSGKDKRSNSATRGMVGYAVKQGDNPNETRVDVSIGFTLTGALAQFSRSGLVQDVAGRLIAMFVRNLEAKLSGNTEAIQGEAPGLDAASLVFDVLKARLKRLFGRLFGSR
;
A
#
# COMPACT_ATOMS: atom_id res chain seq x y z
N MET A 1 -10.70 27.22 -23.44
CA MET A 1 -9.64 26.31 -23.92
C MET A 1 -8.38 27.14 -24.07
N ASN A 2 -7.21 26.59 -23.76
CA ASN A 2 -5.92 27.25 -23.91
C ASN A 2 -5.14 26.53 -25.01
N THR A 3 -4.50 27.28 -25.90
CA THR A 3 -3.53 26.70 -26.84
C THR A 3 -2.26 26.36 -26.08
N VAL A 4 -1.84 25.11 -26.14
CA VAL A 4 -0.55 24.65 -25.63
C VAL A 4 0.35 24.28 -26.80
N SER A 5 1.63 24.67 -26.74
CA SER A 5 2.65 24.32 -27.72
C SER A 5 3.77 23.56 -27.04
N LEU A 6 4.06 22.35 -27.54
CA LEU A 6 5.05 21.41 -27.00
C LEU A 6 5.93 20.89 -28.13
N THR A 7 7.08 20.32 -27.79
CA THR A 7 7.78 19.37 -28.67
C THR A 7 7.51 17.98 -28.14
N VAL A 8 6.86 17.11 -28.90
CA VAL A 8 6.57 15.73 -28.50
C VAL A 8 7.35 14.77 -29.40
N ASN A 9 8.24 13.97 -28.83
CA ASN A 9 9.11 13.03 -29.54
C ASN A 9 9.86 13.72 -30.72
N GLY A 10 10.40 14.92 -30.47
CA GLY A 10 11.11 15.73 -31.48
C GLY A 10 10.22 16.48 -32.47
N LYS A 11 8.90 16.30 -32.45
CA LYS A 11 7.96 17.01 -33.34
C LYS A 11 7.27 18.15 -32.61
N GLN A 12 7.29 19.36 -33.18
CA GLN A 12 6.49 20.46 -32.65
C GLN A 12 5.00 20.18 -32.82
N VAL A 13 4.23 20.36 -31.75
CA VAL A 13 2.77 20.18 -31.71
C VAL A 13 2.12 21.37 -31.04
N SER A 14 0.95 21.76 -31.54
CA SER A 14 0.12 22.80 -30.93
C SER A 14 -1.33 22.35 -30.92
N ALA A 15 -2.02 22.51 -29.79
CA ALA A 15 -3.39 22.05 -29.63
C ALA A 15 -4.16 22.85 -28.57
N ASN A 16 -5.48 22.94 -28.76
CA ASN A 16 -6.39 23.58 -27.82
C ASN A 16 -6.86 22.58 -26.78
N VAL A 17 -6.54 22.83 -25.50
CA VAL A 17 -6.85 21.92 -24.38
C VAL A 17 -7.63 22.63 -23.28
N GLN A 18 -8.29 21.86 -22.42
CA GLN A 18 -8.83 22.43 -21.18
C GLN A 18 -7.69 22.63 -20.17
N PRO A 19 -7.72 23.65 -19.29
CA PRO A 19 -6.67 23.84 -18.29
C PRO A 19 -6.44 22.62 -17.37
N ARG A 20 -7.48 21.80 -17.18
CA ARG A 20 -7.45 20.57 -16.38
C ARG A 20 -6.95 19.33 -17.13
N THR A 21 -6.68 19.42 -18.44
CA THR A 21 -6.23 18.27 -19.23
C THR A 21 -4.88 17.80 -18.71
N HIS A 22 -4.79 16.54 -18.29
CA HIS A 22 -3.54 15.93 -17.88
C HIS A 22 -2.65 15.67 -19.09
N LEU A 23 -1.33 15.67 -18.88
CA LEU A 23 -0.35 15.43 -19.93
C LEU A 23 -0.48 14.01 -20.48
N ALA A 24 -0.87 13.04 -19.64
CA ALA A 24 -1.17 11.68 -20.07
C ALA A 24 -2.31 11.63 -21.11
N ASP A 25 -3.41 12.32 -20.82
CA ASP A 25 -4.57 12.38 -21.73
C ASP A 25 -4.21 13.11 -23.01
N PHE A 26 -3.42 14.19 -22.90
CA PHE A 26 -2.92 14.91 -24.06
C PHE A 26 -2.13 14.00 -25.01
N VAL A 27 -1.13 13.26 -24.52
CA VAL A 27 -0.32 12.39 -25.38
C VAL A 27 -1.13 11.19 -25.91
N ARG A 28 -2.01 10.62 -25.10
CA ARG A 28 -2.81 9.43 -25.49
C ARG A 28 -3.94 9.75 -26.44
N GLU A 29 -4.72 10.78 -26.16
CA GLU A 29 -5.97 11.08 -26.88
C GLU A 29 -5.77 12.12 -27.99
N THR A 30 -4.92 13.13 -27.75
CA THR A 30 -4.69 14.19 -28.76
C THR A 30 -3.58 13.81 -29.72
N GLN A 31 -2.50 13.17 -29.24
CA GLN A 31 -1.36 12.78 -30.07
C GLN A 31 -1.37 11.30 -30.50
N ASN A 32 -2.33 10.49 -30.01
CA ASN A 32 -2.44 9.05 -30.28
C ASN A 32 -1.18 8.23 -29.90
N LEU A 33 -0.41 8.70 -28.93
CA LEU A 33 0.76 8.02 -28.37
C LEU A 33 0.32 7.18 -27.16
N THR A 34 -0.13 5.96 -27.46
CA THR A 34 -0.87 5.11 -26.50
C THR A 34 0.00 4.25 -25.61
N GLY A 35 1.32 4.23 -25.82
CA GLY A 35 2.27 3.47 -25.00
C GLY A 35 2.39 4.01 -23.56
N THR A 36 2.01 5.26 -23.31
CA THR A 36 1.87 5.78 -21.94
C THR A 36 0.58 5.24 -21.33
N HIS A 37 0.64 4.52 -20.20
CA HIS A 37 -0.54 3.89 -19.59
C HIS A 37 -1.03 4.61 -18.32
N LEU A 38 -2.33 4.49 -18.06
CA LEU A 38 -3.00 5.08 -16.89
C LEU A 38 -3.52 3.96 -15.97
N GLY A 39 -2.79 3.68 -14.90
CA GLY A 39 -3.18 2.63 -13.94
C GLY A 39 -3.82 3.12 -12.65
N CYS A 40 -3.55 4.37 -12.24
CA CYS A 40 -3.97 4.86 -10.92
C CYS A 40 -4.41 6.33 -10.90
N GLU A 41 -3.86 7.18 -11.78
CA GLU A 41 -4.25 8.59 -11.95
C GLU A 41 -4.00 9.52 -10.74
N HIS A 42 -3.22 9.06 -9.76
CA HIS A 42 -2.85 9.82 -8.56
C HIS A 42 -1.34 9.77 -8.26
N GLY A 43 -0.53 9.44 -9.28
CA GLY A 43 0.95 9.51 -9.22
C GLY A 43 1.65 8.31 -8.58
N VAL A 44 0.91 7.30 -8.12
CA VAL A 44 1.45 6.17 -7.34
C VAL A 44 2.09 5.08 -8.19
N CYS A 45 1.42 4.61 -9.26
CA CYS A 45 1.83 3.38 -9.95
C CYS A 45 2.98 3.56 -10.95
N GLY A 46 3.19 4.76 -11.46
CA GLY A 46 4.26 5.07 -12.43
C GLY A 46 4.08 4.57 -13.86
N ALA A 47 2.98 3.88 -14.19
CA ALA A 47 2.71 3.43 -15.57
C ALA A 47 2.62 4.60 -16.58
N CYS A 48 2.34 5.81 -16.09
CA CYS A 48 2.24 7.04 -16.88
C CYS A 48 3.57 7.81 -17.01
N THR A 49 4.70 7.20 -16.62
CA THR A 49 5.98 7.90 -16.63
C THR A 49 6.51 8.13 -18.04
N ILE A 50 6.76 9.39 -18.35
CA ILE A 50 7.38 9.91 -19.57
C ILE A 50 8.51 10.88 -19.19
N LEU A 51 9.25 11.42 -20.15
CA LEU A 51 10.23 12.47 -19.89
C LEU A 51 9.60 13.84 -20.23
N VAL A 52 9.81 14.81 -19.35
CA VAL A 52 9.57 16.23 -19.59
C VAL A 52 10.91 16.93 -19.38
N ASP A 53 11.44 17.55 -20.42
CA ASP A 53 12.77 18.18 -20.46
C ASP A 53 13.86 17.22 -19.96
N GLY A 54 13.78 15.97 -20.39
CA GLY A 54 14.70 14.89 -20.02
C GLY A 54 14.48 14.30 -18.62
N VAL A 55 13.47 14.74 -17.87
CA VAL A 55 13.20 14.31 -16.49
C VAL A 55 12.00 13.35 -16.40
N PRO A 56 12.13 12.16 -15.79
CA PRO A 56 11.00 11.27 -15.53
C PRO A 56 9.88 11.97 -14.76
N THR A 57 8.68 11.93 -15.31
CA THR A 57 7.53 12.74 -14.88
C THR A 57 6.26 11.91 -14.87
N ARG A 58 5.42 12.09 -13.84
CA ARG A 58 4.10 11.48 -13.74
C ARG A 58 3.08 12.25 -14.57
N SER A 59 2.91 11.88 -15.83
CA SER A 59 2.03 12.60 -16.75
C SER A 59 0.56 12.66 -16.31
N CYS A 60 0.10 11.71 -15.47
CA CYS A 60 -1.28 11.70 -14.97
C CYS A 60 -1.58 12.75 -13.89
N ILE A 61 -0.57 13.36 -13.28
CA ILE A 61 -0.73 14.44 -12.29
C ILE A 61 -0.04 15.74 -12.73
N THR A 62 0.42 15.78 -13.98
CA THR A 62 0.98 16.97 -14.63
C THR A 62 -0.05 17.50 -15.61
N PHE A 63 -0.40 18.78 -15.54
CA PHE A 63 -1.29 19.39 -16.52
C PHE A 63 -0.55 19.71 -17.81
N ALA A 64 -1.18 19.46 -18.97
CA ALA A 64 -0.59 19.77 -20.27
C ALA A 64 -0.24 21.26 -20.40
N VAL A 65 -1.12 22.14 -19.91
CA VAL A 65 -0.89 23.60 -19.92
C VAL A 65 0.31 24.04 -19.07
N ALA A 66 0.71 23.26 -18.06
CA ALA A 66 1.90 23.53 -17.25
C ALA A 66 3.21 23.11 -17.94
N CYS A 67 3.10 22.46 -19.10
CA CYS A 67 4.23 21.99 -19.89
C CYS A 67 4.52 22.88 -21.09
N GLN A 68 3.92 24.07 -21.19
CA GLN A 68 4.15 24.99 -22.31
C GLN A 68 5.64 25.09 -22.67
N GLN A 69 5.95 24.87 -23.94
CA GLN A 69 7.27 24.83 -24.56
C GLN A 69 8.23 23.73 -24.08
N ALA A 70 7.76 22.74 -23.31
CA ALA A 70 8.58 21.60 -22.92
C ALA A 70 8.88 20.66 -24.09
N ASP A 71 10.01 19.96 -23.97
CA ASP A 71 10.30 18.73 -24.68
C ASP A 71 9.71 17.54 -23.93
N VAL A 72 8.74 16.88 -24.53
CA VAL A 72 8.07 15.70 -24.00
C VAL A 72 8.50 14.48 -24.81
N THR A 73 9.13 13.51 -24.15
CA THR A 73 9.49 12.24 -24.77
C THR A 73 8.72 11.08 -24.13
N THR A 74 7.88 10.42 -24.91
CA THR A 74 7.13 9.21 -24.51
C THR A 74 7.95 7.95 -24.82
N ILE A 75 7.41 6.75 -24.50
CA ILE A 75 8.11 5.49 -24.81
C ILE A 75 8.37 5.30 -26.31
N GLU A 76 7.46 5.80 -27.16
CA GLU A 76 7.57 5.79 -28.61
C GLU A 76 8.70 6.69 -29.12
N GLY A 77 9.02 7.77 -28.39
CA GLY A 77 10.14 8.65 -28.70
C GLY A 77 11.51 8.05 -28.38
N LEU A 78 11.56 6.89 -27.71
CA LEU A 78 12.79 6.22 -27.28
C LEU A 78 13.22 5.07 -28.20
N ASP A 79 12.61 4.89 -29.36
CA ASP A 79 12.94 3.77 -30.25
C ASP A 79 14.37 3.83 -30.81
N ASN A 80 14.94 5.02 -30.97
CA ASN A 80 16.33 5.23 -31.38
C ASN A 80 17.25 5.61 -30.22
N ASP A 81 16.77 5.51 -28.97
CA ASP A 81 17.58 5.79 -27.80
C ASP A 81 18.47 4.59 -27.46
N GLU A 82 19.77 4.83 -27.34
CA GLU A 82 20.77 3.78 -27.12
C GLU A 82 20.52 3.01 -25.81
N ILE A 83 20.25 3.74 -24.71
CA ILE A 83 20.00 3.14 -23.40
C ILE A 83 18.68 2.34 -23.41
N ALA A 84 17.62 2.89 -24.01
CA ALA A 84 16.34 2.22 -24.13
C ALA A 84 16.45 0.94 -24.97
N THR A 85 17.23 0.95 -26.04
CA THR A 85 17.51 -0.24 -26.88
C THR A 85 18.18 -1.33 -26.07
N GLU A 86 19.22 -1.00 -25.31
CA GLU A 86 19.91 -1.95 -24.42
C GLU A 86 19.00 -2.48 -23.31
N LEU A 87 18.16 -1.62 -22.73
CA LEU A 87 17.17 -2.00 -21.72
C LEU A 87 16.10 -2.92 -22.31
N ARG A 88 15.58 -2.69 -23.52
CA ARG A 88 14.60 -3.58 -24.16
C ARG A 88 15.19 -4.98 -24.39
N ALA A 89 16.44 -5.07 -24.82
CA ALA A 89 17.15 -6.34 -24.98
C ALA A 89 17.32 -7.05 -23.62
N ALA A 90 17.79 -6.34 -22.59
CA ALA A 90 17.95 -6.89 -21.26
C ALA A 90 16.61 -7.29 -20.62
N PHE A 91 15.55 -6.52 -20.81
CA PHE A 91 14.21 -6.83 -20.30
C PHE A 91 13.68 -8.13 -20.90
N THR A 92 13.95 -8.39 -22.18
CA THR A 92 13.62 -9.66 -22.84
C THR A 92 14.42 -10.82 -22.25
N GLN A 93 15.75 -10.66 -22.11
CA GLN A 93 16.65 -11.71 -21.63
C GLN A 93 16.42 -12.08 -20.16
N GLU A 94 16.05 -11.12 -19.32
CA GLU A 94 15.84 -11.31 -17.88
C GLU A 94 14.36 -11.54 -17.51
N HIS A 95 13.48 -11.75 -18.49
CA HIS A 95 12.03 -11.89 -18.29
C HIS A 95 11.44 -10.76 -17.42
N ALA A 96 11.86 -9.51 -17.69
CA ALA A 96 11.49 -8.32 -16.92
C ALA A 96 10.10 -7.76 -17.29
N LEU A 97 9.34 -8.43 -18.17
CA LEU A 97 7.96 -8.10 -18.48
C LEU A 97 7.11 -9.37 -18.64
N GLN A 98 5.79 -9.22 -18.40
CA GLN A 98 4.79 -10.26 -18.66
C GLN A 98 3.59 -9.64 -19.39
N CYS A 99 2.63 -9.05 -18.65
CA CYS A 99 1.46 -8.41 -19.26
C CYS A 99 1.77 -7.15 -20.09
N GLY A 100 2.99 -6.61 -19.99
CA GLY A 100 3.43 -5.42 -20.73
C GLY A 100 2.92 -4.08 -20.18
N TYR A 101 1.91 -4.07 -19.30
CA TYR A 101 1.22 -2.82 -18.92
C TYR A 101 2.12 -1.81 -18.19
N CYS A 102 2.97 -2.23 -17.25
CA CYS A 102 3.89 -1.30 -16.58
C CYS A 102 5.17 -1.03 -17.39
N THR A 103 5.43 -1.80 -18.46
CA THR A 103 6.73 -1.83 -19.14
C THR A 103 7.15 -0.48 -19.72
N PRO A 104 6.27 0.32 -20.34
CA PRO A 104 6.63 1.66 -20.82
C PRO A 104 7.19 2.59 -19.73
N GLY A 105 6.45 2.79 -18.63
CA GLY A 105 6.92 3.62 -17.51
C GLY A 105 8.16 3.05 -16.80
N MET A 106 8.26 1.72 -16.73
CA MET A 106 9.45 1.03 -16.24
C MET A 106 10.68 1.32 -17.10
N LEU A 107 10.58 1.25 -18.43
CA LEU A 107 11.70 1.53 -19.34
C LEU A 107 12.15 2.99 -19.25
N VAL A 108 11.22 3.94 -19.19
CA VAL A 108 11.56 5.37 -19.03
C VAL A 108 12.29 5.62 -17.71
N SER A 109 11.85 4.99 -16.63
CA SER A 109 12.48 5.15 -15.31
C SER A 109 13.83 4.42 -15.22
N ALA A 110 13.92 3.22 -15.79
CA ALA A 110 15.16 2.46 -15.87
C ALA A 110 16.22 3.19 -16.71
N ARG A 111 15.80 3.85 -17.80
CA ARG A 111 16.67 4.70 -18.62
C ARG A 111 17.32 5.79 -17.77
N ASP A 112 16.54 6.49 -16.94
CA ASP A 112 17.09 7.51 -16.02
C ASP A 112 18.11 6.92 -15.04
N VAL A 113 17.85 5.72 -14.50
CA VAL A 113 18.80 5.02 -13.62
C VAL A 113 20.11 4.73 -14.35
N VAL A 114 20.04 4.10 -15.53
CA VAL A 114 21.22 3.75 -16.33
C VAL A 114 22.00 5.00 -16.74
N LEU A 115 21.30 6.07 -17.08
CA LEU A 115 21.92 7.33 -17.50
C LEU A 115 22.77 7.95 -16.39
N ARG A 116 22.29 7.93 -15.14
CA ARG A 116 22.84 8.76 -14.06
C ARG A 116 23.62 8.01 -12.97
N MET A 117 23.52 6.69 -12.90
CA MET A 117 24.12 5.89 -11.82
C MET A 117 25.28 5.05 -12.35
N GLN A 118 26.48 5.30 -11.83
CA GLN A 118 27.71 4.68 -12.34
C GLN A 118 27.88 3.21 -11.91
N ALA A 119 27.56 2.91 -10.66
CA ALA A 119 27.70 1.57 -10.07
C ALA A 119 26.67 1.38 -8.93
N PRO A 120 25.36 1.45 -9.24
CA PRO A 120 24.31 1.28 -8.23
C PRO A 120 24.30 -0.16 -7.73
N SER A 121 24.08 -0.33 -6.42
CA SER A 121 23.77 -1.64 -5.84
C SER A 121 22.35 -2.07 -6.23
N ASP A 122 22.02 -3.36 -6.02
CA ASP A 122 20.63 -3.86 -6.17
C ASP A 122 19.65 -2.98 -5.35
N HIS A 123 20.02 -2.64 -4.11
CA HIS A 123 19.22 -1.77 -3.25
C HIS A 123 18.99 -0.40 -3.89
N ASP A 124 20.02 0.25 -4.43
CA ASP A 124 19.89 1.57 -5.03
C ASP A 124 18.98 1.53 -6.27
N ILE A 125 19.07 0.48 -7.09
CA ILE A 125 18.18 0.29 -8.24
C ILE A 125 16.74 0.12 -7.74
N ARG A 126 16.48 -0.66 -6.70
CA ARG A 126 15.14 -0.82 -6.12
C ARG A 126 14.57 0.50 -5.62
N VAL A 127 15.38 1.30 -4.91
CA VAL A 127 14.96 2.61 -4.41
C VAL A 127 14.63 3.53 -5.59
N ALA A 128 15.49 3.60 -6.60
CA ALA A 128 15.26 4.44 -7.77
C ALA A 128 14.04 3.99 -8.60
N MET A 129 13.79 2.68 -8.67
CA MET A 129 12.65 2.11 -9.40
C MET A 129 11.37 2.01 -8.56
N SER A 130 11.40 2.35 -7.27
CA SER A 130 10.28 2.18 -6.32
C SER A 130 9.01 2.92 -6.73
N GLY A 131 9.15 3.94 -7.56
CA GLY A 131 8.04 4.67 -8.15
C GLY A 131 7.26 3.90 -9.24
N ASN A 132 7.68 2.71 -9.67
CA ASN A 132 6.99 1.97 -10.70
C ASN A 132 6.48 0.65 -10.14
N LEU A 133 5.16 0.47 -10.16
CA LEU A 133 4.52 -0.73 -9.64
C LEU A 133 4.35 -1.76 -10.74
N CYS A 134 4.68 -3.02 -10.43
CA CYS A 134 4.47 -4.16 -11.32
C CYS A 134 3.75 -5.26 -10.55
N ARG A 135 2.67 -5.80 -11.12
CA ARG A 135 1.91 -6.88 -10.47
C ARG A 135 2.33 -8.27 -10.90
N CYS A 136 3.06 -8.40 -12.00
CA CYS A 136 3.31 -9.68 -12.65
C CYS A 136 4.69 -10.27 -12.32
N THR A 137 5.76 -9.45 -12.34
CA THR A 137 7.14 -9.96 -12.40
C THR A 137 7.77 -10.25 -11.03
N GLY A 138 7.21 -9.71 -9.94
CA GLY A 138 7.89 -9.70 -8.64
C GLY A 138 9.22 -8.92 -8.64
N TYR A 139 9.44 -8.06 -9.65
CA TYR A 139 10.57 -7.14 -9.81
C TYR A 139 11.96 -7.73 -10.08
N VAL A 140 12.22 -9.00 -9.76
CA VAL A 140 13.58 -9.58 -9.85
C VAL A 140 14.19 -9.45 -11.24
N GLY A 141 13.45 -9.78 -12.30
CA GLY A 141 13.92 -9.64 -13.69
C GLY A 141 14.18 -8.19 -14.10
N ILE A 142 13.36 -7.26 -13.60
CA ILE A 142 13.52 -5.81 -13.86
C ILE A 142 14.83 -5.31 -13.26
N ILE A 143 15.11 -5.64 -12.00
CA ILE A 143 16.33 -5.21 -11.33
C ILE A 143 17.57 -5.79 -12.02
N ARG A 144 17.54 -7.09 -12.38
CA ARG A 144 18.63 -7.74 -13.14
C ARG A 144 18.87 -7.08 -14.49
N ALA A 145 17.80 -6.76 -15.23
CA ALA A 145 17.92 -6.11 -16.54
C ALA A 145 18.61 -4.74 -16.43
N VAL A 146 18.20 -3.92 -15.46
CA VAL A 146 18.83 -2.61 -15.22
C VAL A 146 20.29 -2.77 -14.82
N GLN A 147 20.59 -3.66 -13.86
CA GLN A 147 21.96 -3.90 -13.39
C GLN A 147 22.88 -4.37 -14.53
N ARG A 148 22.38 -5.29 -15.37
CA ARG A 148 23.11 -5.80 -16.55
C ARG A 148 23.48 -4.70 -17.52
N VAL A 149 22.56 -3.77 -17.82
CA VAL A 149 22.84 -2.65 -18.73
C VAL A 149 23.87 -1.70 -18.12
N VAL A 150 23.74 -1.35 -16.82
CA VAL A 150 24.72 -0.49 -16.15
C VAL A 150 26.12 -1.12 -16.19
N GLU A 151 26.23 -2.41 -15.88
CA GLU A 151 27.50 -3.12 -15.90
C GLU A 151 28.11 -3.18 -17.31
N ALA A 152 27.31 -3.47 -18.33
CA ALA A 152 27.76 -3.52 -19.73
C ALA A 152 28.18 -2.15 -20.27
N ARG A 153 27.53 -1.06 -19.87
CA ARG A 153 27.96 0.31 -20.22
C ARG A 153 29.28 0.65 -19.53
N ARG A 154 29.41 0.33 -18.24
CA ARG A 154 30.65 0.51 -17.48
C ARG A 154 31.83 -0.26 -18.07
N SER A 155 31.63 -1.52 -18.48
CA SER A 155 32.70 -2.33 -19.08
C SER A 155 33.18 -1.79 -20.43
N ARG A 156 32.34 -1.03 -21.13
CA ARG A 156 32.68 -0.30 -22.36
C ARG A 156 33.26 1.11 -22.11
N GLY A 157 33.48 1.48 -20.84
CA GLY A 157 34.01 2.80 -20.47
C GLY A 157 33.02 3.96 -20.64
N ILE A 158 31.72 3.68 -20.79
CA ILE A 158 30.69 4.71 -20.87
C ILE A 158 30.36 5.17 -19.45
N ALA A 159 30.78 6.39 -19.11
CA ALA A 159 30.51 6.98 -17.80
C ALA A 159 29.05 7.39 -17.65
N ALA A 160 28.51 7.24 -16.43
CA ALA A 160 27.23 7.81 -16.08
C ALA A 160 27.32 9.33 -16.07
N ILE A 161 26.22 9.98 -16.44
CA ILE A 161 26.10 11.44 -16.42
C ILE A 161 25.66 11.85 -15.01
N PRO A 162 26.50 12.54 -14.22
CA PRO A 162 26.12 12.97 -12.88
C PRO A 162 24.81 13.77 -12.91
N ASN A 163 23.83 13.33 -12.12
CA ASN A 163 22.48 13.90 -12.10
C ASN A 163 21.81 14.01 -13.48
N GLY A 164 22.25 13.29 -14.52
CA GLY A 164 21.75 13.45 -15.89
C GLY A 164 21.85 14.89 -16.42
N ASN A 165 22.87 15.65 -16.02
CA ASN A 165 23.03 17.08 -16.31
C ASN A 165 21.93 18.00 -15.77
N ARG A 166 21.16 17.55 -14.77
CA ARG A 166 20.10 18.35 -14.13
C ARG A 166 20.69 19.31 -13.10
N THR A 167 20.28 20.58 -13.19
CA THR A 167 20.65 21.65 -12.23
C THR A 167 19.57 21.94 -11.19
N ARG A 168 18.33 21.49 -11.40
CA ARG A 168 17.22 21.56 -10.43
C ARG A 168 16.47 20.24 -10.38
N LEU A 169 16.14 19.80 -9.16
CA LEU A 169 15.13 18.79 -8.89
C LEU A 169 13.89 19.57 -8.42
N GLY A 170 12.84 19.60 -9.24
CA GLY A 170 11.63 20.36 -8.97
C GLY A 170 10.39 19.67 -9.53
N PRO A 171 9.17 20.11 -9.17
CA PRO A 171 7.95 19.51 -9.70
C PRO A 171 7.99 19.54 -11.23
N SER A 172 7.55 18.44 -11.83
CA SER A 172 7.53 18.22 -13.28
C SER A 172 6.62 19.23 -14.00
N GLY A 173 7.15 20.42 -14.26
CA GLY A 173 6.64 21.44 -15.17
C GLY A 173 7.82 21.95 -16.00
N SER A 174 7.53 22.62 -17.13
CA SER A 174 8.54 22.89 -18.16
C SER A 174 9.74 23.71 -17.69
N GLY A 175 9.66 24.37 -16.52
CA GLY A 175 10.69 25.34 -16.09
C GLY A 175 10.85 26.54 -17.04
N HIS A 176 10.13 26.53 -18.17
CA HIS A 176 10.14 27.48 -19.27
C HIS A 176 9.01 28.51 -19.15
N SER A 177 8.17 28.42 -18.10
CA SER A 177 7.17 29.44 -17.84
C SER A 177 7.86 30.79 -17.61
N VAL A 178 7.71 31.70 -18.56
CA VAL A 178 8.03 33.10 -18.37
C VAL A 178 7.08 33.63 -17.27
N PRO A 179 7.58 34.32 -16.23
CA PRO A 179 6.70 35.01 -15.30
C PRO A 179 5.77 35.91 -16.11
N VAL A 180 4.46 35.64 -16.07
CA VAL A 180 3.50 36.58 -16.64
C VAL A 180 3.69 37.86 -15.85
N ALA A 181 4.08 38.95 -16.53
CA ALA A 181 4.17 40.27 -15.92
C ALA A 181 2.88 40.50 -15.13
N ALA A 182 3.01 40.92 -13.87
CA ALA A 182 1.89 41.13 -12.95
C ALA A 182 1.00 42.29 -13.46
N GLY A 183 0.23 42.04 -14.53
CA GLY A 183 -0.68 42.98 -15.18
C GLY A 183 -2.07 43.00 -14.53
N SER A 184 -2.23 42.34 -13.40
CA SER A 184 -3.37 42.53 -12.53
C SER A 184 -2.86 42.49 -11.10
N ALA A 185 -3.12 43.56 -10.35
CA ALA A 185 -2.89 43.58 -8.92
C ALA A 185 -3.46 42.28 -8.32
N PRO A 186 -2.75 41.62 -7.39
CA PRO A 186 -3.30 40.47 -6.70
C PRO A 186 -4.67 40.89 -6.18
N ARG A 187 -5.73 40.24 -6.68
CA ARG A 187 -7.08 40.48 -6.20
C ARG A 187 -6.99 40.27 -4.70
N ALA A 188 -7.24 41.33 -3.93
CA ALA A 188 -7.03 41.32 -2.49
C ALA A 188 -7.62 40.02 -1.95
N VAL A 189 -6.75 39.13 -1.49
CA VAL A 189 -7.19 37.94 -0.77
C VAL A 189 -7.90 38.53 0.42
N ALA A 190 -9.23 38.40 0.45
CA ALA A 190 -10.00 38.80 1.60
C ALA A 190 -9.28 38.22 2.81
N THR A 191 -8.83 39.10 3.72
CA THR A 191 -8.20 38.71 4.97
C THR A 191 -9.08 37.62 5.55
N LEU A 192 -8.60 36.38 5.48
CA LEU A 192 -9.19 35.26 6.20
C LEU A 192 -9.14 35.71 7.65
N GLY A 193 -10.31 36.11 8.17
CA GLY A 193 -10.46 36.46 9.56
C GLY A 193 -9.79 35.37 10.36
N THR A 194 -8.93 35.76 11.31
CA THR A 194 -8.22 34.88 12.22
C THR A 194 -9.12 33.71 12.56
N ALA A 195 -8.82 32.54 12.00
CA ALA A 195 -9.63 31.36 12.18
C ALA A 195 -9.72 31.15 13.68
N LYS A 196 -10.92 31.41 14.23
CA LYS A 196 -11.23 31.12 15.62
C LYS A 196 -10.82 29.66 15.79
N LYS A 197 -9.86 29.42 16.68
CA LYS A 197 -9.32 28.09 16.97
C LYS A 197 -10.54 27.24 17.32
N VAL A 198 -11.05 26.48 16.34
CA VAL A 198 -12.12 25.54 16.58
C VAL A 198 -11.44 24.47 17.39
N SER A 199 -11.63 24.53 18.70
CA SER A 199 -11.36 23.43 19.60
C SER A 199 -11.98 22.20 18.97
N ALA A 200 -11.13 21.28 18.53
CA ALA A 200 -11.57 19.97 18.09
C ALA A 200 -12.49 19.43 19.20
N PRO A 201 -13.71 18.96 18.86
CA PRO A 201 -14.57 18.39 19.87
C PRO A 201 -13.81 17.23 20.53
N SER A 202 -13.70 17.31 21.85
CA SER A 202 -13.19 16.26 22.69
C SER A 202 -13.90 14.96 22.33
N ALA A 203 -13.12 13.91 22.08
CA ALA A 203 -13.65 12.58 21.91
C ALA A 203 -14.31 12.15 23.23
N SER A 204 -15.64 12.20 23.30
CA SER A 204 -16.44 11.36 24.19
C SER A 204 -17.90 11.36 23.74
N SER A 205 -18.52 10.18 23.80
CA SER A 205 -19.97 9.89 23.95
C SER A 205 -20.88 9.57 22.76
N ALA A 206 -20.48 9.70 21.49
CA ALA A 206 -21.38 9.24 20.41
C ALA A 206 -21.39 7.70 20.31
N ARG A 207 -22.54 7.07 20.59
CA ARG A 207 -22.83 5.69 20.16
C ARG A 207 -22.64 5.62 18.65
N MET A 208 -22.02 4.53 18.16
CA MET A 208 -21.75 4.40 16.73
C MET A 208 -23.07 4.39 15.92
N ASP A 209 -23.02 5.06 14.77
CA ASP A 209 -24.10 5.06 13.77
C ASP A 209 -24.40 3.62 13.33
N PRO A 210 -25.64 3.11 13.55
CA PRO A 210 -26.04 1.77 13.14
C PRO A 210 -25.93 1.53 11.63
N ASP A 211 -26.03 2.58 10.81
CA ASP A 211 -26.01 2.50 9.36
C ASP A 211 -24.61 2.63 8.76
N TRP A 212 -23.58 2.72 9.61
CA TRP A 212 -22.20 2.83 9.18
C TRP A 212 -21.75 1.57 8.42
N LYS A 213 -21.20 1.77 7.21
CA LYS A 213 -20.65 0.69 6.38
C LYS A 213 -19.11 0.71 6.35
N PRO A 214 -18.45 -0.43 6.57
CA PRO A 214 -17.00 -0.54 6.47
C PRO A 214 -16.51 -0.40 5.02
N GLN A 215 -15.33 0.19 4.82
CA GLN A 215 -14.67 0.28 3.51
C GLN A 215 -14.03 -1.04 3.07
N THR A 216 -13.67 -1.90 4.02
CA THR A 216 -13.03 -3.19 3.77
C THR A 216 -13.69 -4.23 4.65
N THR A 217 -14.07 -5.36 4.04
CA THR A 217 -14.69 -6.49 4.72
C THR A 217 -14.02 -7.79 4.32
N PHE A 218 -13.95 -8.73 5.26
CA PHE A 218 -13.56 -10.11 4.98
C PHE A 218 -14.13 -11.03 6.06
N ASN A 219 -14.29 -12.30 5.70
CA ASN A 219 -14.80 -13.34 6.59
C ASN A 219 -13.72 -14.38 6.85
N GLN A 220 -13.70 -14.92 8.06
CA GLN A 220 -12.87 -16.05 8.45
C GLN A 220 -13.68 -17.01 9.32
N SER A 221 -13.22 -18.25 9.41
CA SER A 221 -13.77 -19.25 10.33
C SER A 221 -12.62 -19.98 10.99
N PHE A 222 -12.82 -20.41 12.24
CA PHE A 222 -11.91 -21.31 12.93
C PHE A 222 -12.71 -22.32 13.77
N THR A 223 -12.06 -23.42 14.13
CA THR A 223 -12.62 -24.43 15.02
C THR A 223 -11.89 -24.45 16.35
N VAL A 224 -12.60 -24.92 17.38
CA VAL A 224 -12.12 -25.02 18.76
C VAL A 224 -12.60 -26.37 19.30
N ALA A 225 -11.70 -27.14 19.92
CA ALA A 225 -11.99 -28.48 20.44
C ALA A 225 -12.75 -28.47 21.79
N HIS A 226 -13.84 -27.69 21.87
CA HIS A 226 -14.71 -27.60 23.04
C HIS A 226 -16.20 -27.57 22.62
N PRO A 227 -17.13 -28.01 23.49
CA PRO A 227 -18.57 -27.94 23.22
C PRO A 227 -19.08 -26.52 22.99
N VAL A 228 -20.12 -26.40 22.17
CA VAL A 228 -20.67 -25.10 21.71
C VAL A 228 -21.13 -24.18 22.84
N ASP A 229 -21.72 -24.73 23.90
CA ASP A 229 -22.18 -23.95 25.05
C ASP A 229 -21.00 -23.38 25.85
N VAL A 230 -19.94 -24.17 26.03
CA VAL A 230 -18.72 -23.73 26.74
C VAL A 230 -18.04 -22.58 25.99
N VAL A 231 -17.95 -22.68 24.66
CA VAL A 231 -17.37 -21.62 23.83
C VAL A 231 -18.27 -20.39 23.83
N TRP A 232 -19.60 -20.56 23.74
CA TRP A 232 -20.54 -19.44 23.80
C TRP A 232 -20.46 -18.68 25.13
N ASP A 233 -20.43 -19.40 26.26
CA ASP A 233 -20.32 -18.81 27.59
C ASP A 233 -18.99 -18.06 27.76
N PHE A 234 -17.88 -18.61 27.27
CA PHE A 234 -16.59 -17.93 27.29
C PHE A 234 -16.61 -16.61 26.51
N PHE A 235 -17.30 -16.56 25.37
CA PHE A 235 -17.48 -15.33 24.59
C PHE A 235 -18.30 -14.26 25.32
N GLY A 236 -19.01 -14.61 26.39
CA GLY A 236 -19.63 -13.66 27.33
C GLY A 236 -18.65 -13.02 28.31
N ASN A 237 -17.51 -13.65 28.57
CA ASN A 237 -16.45 -13.10 29.41
C ASN A 237 -15.55 -12.17 28.57
N ILE A 238 -15.96 -10.91 28.44
CA ILE A 238 -15.26 -9.92 27.60
C ILE A 238 -13.79 -9.76 27.99
N ALA A 239 -13.48 -9.73 29.29
CA ALA A 239 -12.09 -9.64 29.76
C ALA A 239 -11.28 -10.91 29.40
N GLY A 240 -11.90 -12.08 29.53
CA GLY A 240 -11.36 -13.36 29.09
C GLY A 240 -11.03 -13.37 27.60
N VAL A 241 -12.00 -12.99 26.76
CA VAL A 241 -11.85 -12.89 25.29
C VAL A 241 -10.78 -11.87 24.91
N ALA A 242 -10.79 -10.67 25.51
CA ALA A 242 -9.80 -9.63 25.23
C ALA A 242 -8.39 -10.11 25.57
N SER A 243 -8.21 -10.86 26.65
CA SER A 243 -6.91 -11.44 27.02
C SER A 243 -6.39 -12.52 26.07
N CYS A 244 -7.26 -13.11 25.23
CA CYS A 244 -6.83 -14.02 24.17
C CYS A 244 -6.24 -13.27 22.98
N LEU A 245 -6.55 -11.98 22.81
CA LEU A 245 -6.18 -11.20 21.64
C LEU A 245 -4.86 -10.45 21.87
N PRO A 246 -3.76 -10.78 21.15
CA PRO A 246 -2.46 -10.16 21.39
C PRO A 246 -2.49 -8.66 21.15
N GLY A 247 -1.93 -7.90 22.10
CA GLY A 247 -1.88 -6.43 22.03
C GLY A 247 -3.18 -5.73 22.41
N ALA A 248 -4.27 -6.47 22.68
CA ALA A 248 -5.48 -5.91 23.26
C ALA A 248 -5.35 -5.77 24.78
N SER A 249 -5.82 -4.65 25.33
CA SER A 249 -6.04 -4.54 26.77
C SER A 249 -7.21 -3.61 27.06
N LEU A 250 -7.99 -3.95 28.08
CA LEU A 250 -9.10 -3.13 28.55
C LEU A 250 -8.60 -2.09 29.55
N ALA A 251 -9.15 -0.88 29.50
CA ALA A 251 -8.84 0.21 30.43
C ALA A 251 -9.65 0.14 31.73
N GLY A 252 -10.66 -0.74 31.80
CA GLY A 252 -11.55 -0.95 32.94
C GLY A 252 -12.54 -2.09 32.67
N GLU A 253 -13.46 -2.30 33.60
CA GLU A 253 -14.54 -3.28 33.41
C GLU A 253 -15.57 -2.79 32.38
N PRO A 254 -16.16 -3.69 31.57
CA PRO A 254 -17.26 -3.34 30.68
C PRO A 254 -18.47 -2.80 31.46
N ILE A 255 -19.05 -1.70 31.00
CA ILE A 255 -20.28 -1.12 31.56
C ILE A 255 -21.34 -1.13 30.46
N ASP A 256 -22.46 -1.81 30.67
CA ASP A 256 -23.58 -1.93 29.72
C ASP A 256 -23.16 -2.36 28.29
N GLY A 257 -22.24 -3.33 28.19
CA GLY A 257 -21.71 -3.82 26.92
C GLY A 257 -20.72 -2.86 26.24
N ARG A 258 -20.43 -1.70 26.84
CA ARG A 258 -19.42 -0.77 26.36
C ARG A 258 -18.08 -1.03 27.04
N VAL A 259 -17.01 -1.04 26.26
CA VAL A 259 -15.64 -1.22 26.72
C VAL A 259 -14.74 -0.10 26.23
N GLU A 260 -13.81 0.30 27.09
CA GLU A 260 -12.70 1.17 26.72
C GLU A 260 -11.41 0.36 26.76
N GLY A 261 -10.50 0.63 25.83
CA GLY A 261 -9.27 -0.13 25.76
C GLY A 261 -8.31 0.35 24.69
N GLN A 262 -7.29 -0.46 24.48
CA GLN A 262 -6.28 -0.23 23.46
C GLN A 262 -5.97 -1.50 22.69
N MET A 263 -5.48 -1.31 21.47
CA MET A 263 -5.01 -2.34 20.58
C MET A 263 -3.64 -1.93 20.01
N LYS A 264 -2.60 -2.69 20.36
CA LYS A 264 -1.24 -2.54 19.87
C LYS A 264 -0.98 -3.55 18.76
N VAL A 265 -0.62 -3.06 17.58
CA VAL A 265 -0.27 -3.90 16.43
C VAL A 265 1.11 -3.52 15.93
N LYS A 266 1.97 -4.51 15.70
CA LYS A 266 3.29 -4.34 15.10
C LYS A 266 3.40 -5.24 13.88
N VAL A 267 3.84 -4.69 12.76
CA VAL A 267 3.99 -5.38 11.47
C VAL A 267 5.25 -4.83 10.80
N GLY A 268 6.38 -5.48 11.04
CA GLY A 268 7.68 -5.04 10.52
C GLY A 268 8.03 -3.65 11.06
N PRO A 269 8.32 -2.65 10.19
CA PRO A 269 8.60 -1.28 10.64
C PRO A 269 7.33 -0.53 11.09
N ILE A 270 6.15 -1.05 10.78
CA ILE A 270 4.88 -0.41 11.13
C ILE A 270 4.52 -0.81 12.55
N SER A 271 4.21 0.18 13.38
CA SER A 271 3.63 -0.04 14.69
C SER A 271 2.49 0.96 14.87
N ALA A 272 1.39 0.51 15.46
CA ALA A 272 0.22 1.34 15.73
C ALA A 272 -0.35 0.99 17.09
N GLU A 273 -0.81 2.00 17.81
CA GLU A 273 -1.46 1.86 19.11
C GLU A 273 -2.79 2.62 19.07
N PHE A 274 -3.87 1.89 18.82
CA PHE A 274 -5.20 2.45 18.79
C PHE A 274 -5.78 2.46 20.19
N GLN A 275 -6.09 3.64 20.71
CA GLN A 275 -6.88 3.82 21.94
C GLN A 275 -8.31 4.17 21.56
N GLY A 276 -9.29 3.51 22.17
CA GLY A 276 -10.64 3.56 21.67
C GLY A 276 -11.70 2.97 22.58
N VAL A 277 -12.91 2.95 22.05
CA VAL A 277 -14.11 2.40 22.70
C VAL A 277 -14.79 1.42 21.75
N ALA A 278 -15.45 0.41 22.31
CA ALA A 278 -16.32 -0.49 21.56
C ALA A 278 -17.61 -0.79 22.32
N ASP A 279 -18.70 -0.96 21.58
CA ASP A 279 -19.99 -1.43 22.06
C ASP A 279 -20.15 -2.89 21.60
N ILE A 280 -20.54 -3.77 22.53
CA ILE A 280 -20.67 -5.22 22.33
C ILE A 280 -22.13 -5.61 22.52
N THR A 281 -22.69 -6.30 21.54
CA THR A 281 -24.05 -6.85 21.59
C THR A 281 -24.02 -8.35 21.34
N ARG A 282 -24.93 -9.09 22.01
CA ARG A 282 -25.06 -10.54 21.89
C ARG A 282 -26.53 -10.93 21.74
N ASP A 283 -26.77 -11.97 20.97
CA ASP A 283 -28.06 -12.64 20.80
C ASP A 283 -27.85 -14.11 21.17
N ASP A 284 -28.28 -14.47 22.39
CA ASP A 284 -28.13 -15.82 22.94
C ASP A 284 -28.95 -16.86 22.18
N ALA A 285 -30.11 -16.47 21.63
CA ALA A 285 -30.97 -17.38 20.87
C ALA A 285 -30.32 -17.80 19.56
N LYS A 286 -29.57 -16.90 18.92
CA LYS A 286 -28.84 -17.18 17.66
C LYS A 286 -27.38 -17.57 17.86
N ARG A 287 -26.85 -17.46 19.09
CA ARG A 287 -25.41 -17.55 19.41
C ARG A 287 -24.56 -16.67 18.48
N THR A 288 -25.01 -15.43 18.31
CA THR A 288 -24.31 -14.41 17.50
C THR A 288 -23.98 -13.19 18.34
N GLY A 289 -22.87 -12.52 18.03
CA GLY A 289 -22.56 -11.22 18.64
C GLY A 289 -21.90 -10.26 17.67
N THR A 290 -21.96 -8.98 18.01
CA THR A 290 -21.36 -7.90 17.25
C THR A 290 -20.57 -6.99 18.17
N ILE A 291 -19.36 -6.65 17.74
CA ILE A 291 -18.48 -5.69 18.41
C ILE A 291 -18.29 -4.53 17.44
N MET A 292 -18.76 -3.34 17.81
CA MET A 292 -18.58 -2.12 17.01
C MET A 292 -17.66 -1.17 17.77
N GLY A 293 -16.53 -0.81 17.16
CA GLY A 293 -15.51 -0.02 17.84
C GLY A 293 -14.93 1.10 17.00
N SER A 294 -14.34 2.07 17.70
CA SER A 294 -13.55 3.14 17.10
C SER A 294 -12.31 3.42 17.92
N GLY A 295 -11.21 3.75 17.26
CA GLY A 295 -9.95 4.03 17.93
C GLY A 295 -9.08 5.01 17.16
N LYS A 296 -8.17 5.68 17.88
CA LYS A 296 -7.19 6.60 17.29
C LYS A 296 -5.78 6.22 17.72
N ASP A 297 -4.86 6.27 16.77
CA ASP A 297 -3.43 6.20 17.00
C ASP A 297 -2.84 7.60 16.92
N LYS A 298 -2.39 8.11 18.07
CA LYS A 298 -1.85 9.48 18.18
C LYS A 298 -0.55 9.65 17.38
N ARG A 299 0.27 8.60 17.29
CA ARG A 299 1.60 8.67 16.69
C ARG A 299 1.55 8.83 15.18
N SER A 300 0.76 8.02 14.50
CA SER A 300 0.59 8.10 13.04
C SER A 300 -0.51 9.08 12.61
N ASN A 301 -1.21 9.70 13.58
CA ASN A 301 -2.41 10.50 13.33
C ASN A 301 -3.45 9.74 12.49
N SER A 302 -3.63 8.45 12.79
CA SER A 302 -4.58 7.57 12.11
C SER A 302 -5.78 7.28 12.99
N ALA A 303 -6.93 7.03 12.37
CA ALA A 303 -8.15 6.66 13.07
C ALA A 303 -8.79 5.45 12.39
N THR A 304 -9.38 4.57 13.19
CA THR A 304 -10.09 3.40 12.70
C THR A 304 -11.50 3.33 13.26
N ARG A 305 -12.41 2.82 12.44
CA ARG A 305 -13.68 2.25 12.90
C ARG A 305 -13.76 0.82 12.42
N GLY A 306 -14.28 -0.05 13.27
CA GLY A 306 -14.40 -1.47 12.99
C GLY A 306 -15.71 -2.04 13.48
N MET A 307 -16.11 -3.13 12.85
CA MET A 307 -17.19 -4.00 13.26
C MET A 307 -16.69 -5.43 13.14
N VAL A 308 -16.87 -6.22 14.19
CA VAL A 308 -16.60 -7.66 14.21
C VAL A 308 -17.90 -8.36 14.56
N GLY A 309 -18.48 -9.06 13.60
CA GLY A 309 -19.58 -9.98 13.82
C GLY A 309 -19.05 -11.40 14.03
N TYR A 310 -19.66 -12.17 14.92
CA TYR A 310 -19.32 -13.57 15.10
C TYR A 310 -20.58 -14.45 15.28
N ALA A 311 -20.49 -15.69 14.84
CA ALA A 311 -21.51 -16.73 15.03
C ALA A 311 -20.85 -18.01 15.54
N VAL A 312 -21.33 -18.53 16.67
CA VAL A 312 -20.81 -19.75 17.30
C VAL A 312 -21.75 -20.90 16.98
N LYS A 313 -21.22 -21.92 16.28
CA LYS A 313 -21.98 -23.04 15.74
C LYS A 313 -21.36 -24.36 16.19
N GLN A 314 -22.18 -25.40 16.25
CA GLN A 314 -21.67 -26.76 16.40
C GLN A 314 -20.74 -27.08 15.22
N GLY A 315 -19.56 -27.63 15.53
CA GLY A 315 -18.63 -28.18 14.54
C GLY A 315 -19.08 -29.56 14.05
N ASP A 316 -18.17 -30.28 13.37
CA ASP A 316 -18.49 -31.58 12.80
C ASP A 316 -18.64 -32.66 13.89
N ASN A 317 -18.03 -32.45 15.06
CA ASN A 317 -18.09 -33.34 16.21
C ASN A 317 -18.82 -32.70 17.40
N PRO A 318 -19.44 -33.49 18.32
CA PRO A 318 -20.13 -32.96 19.51
C PRO A 318 -19.26 -32.08 20.43
N ASN A 319 -17.95 -32.37 20.51
CA ASN A 319 -16.97 -31.63 21.31
C ASN A 319 -16.18 -30.61 20.48
N GLU A 320 -16.70 -30.21 19.33
CA GLU A 320 -16.05 -29.25 18.45
C GLU A 320 -17.01 -28.09 18.15
N THR A 321 -16.48 -26.88 18.17
CA THR A 321 -17.22 -25.67 17.87
C THR A 321 -16.58 -24.95 16.71
N ARG A 322 -17.39 -24.52 15.75
CA ARG A 322 -16.99 -23.63 14.66
C ARG A 322 -17.42 -22.21 14.99
N VAL A 323 -16.48 -21.27 14.91
CA VAL A 323 -16.77 -19.84 15.04
C VAL A 323 -16.55 -19.17 13.69
N ASP A 324 -17.62 -18.63 13.11
CA ASP A 324 -17.55 -17.79 11.92
C ASP A 324 -17.42 -16.33 12.35
N VAL A 325 -16.45 -15.60 11.78
CA VAL A 325 -16.15 -14.20 12.11
C VAL A 325 -16.20 -13.35 10.84
N SER A 326 -16.96 -12.26 10.87
CA SER A 326 -16.97 -11.23 9.84
C SER A 326 -16.33 -9.96 10.37
N ILE A 327 -15.30 -9.46 9.68
CA ILE A 327 -14.55 -8.28 10.09
C ILE A 327 -14.74 -7.22 9.02
N GLY A 328 -15.22 -6.06 9.45
CA GLY A 328 -15.35 -4.86 8.64
C GLY A 328 -14.62 -3.70 9.29
N PHE A 329 -13.84 -2.94 8.54
CA PHE A 329 -13.20 -1.74 9.08
C PHE A 329 -13.02 -0.64 8.03
N THR A 330 -12.80 0.58 8.53
CA THR A 330 -12.36 1.74 7.77
C THR A 330 -11.19 2.36 8.51
N LEU A 331 -10.10 2.63 7.81
CA LEU A 331 -8.90 3.26 8.35
C LEU A 331 -8.64 4.58 7.63
N THR A 332 -8.41 5.64 8.39
CA THR A 332 -8.10 6.98 7.89
C THR A 332 -6.77 7.47 8.45
N GLY A 333 -6.17 8.48 7.82
CA GLY A 333 -4.85 9.00 8.19
C GLY A 333 -3.70 8.25 7.52
N ALA A 334 -2.49 8.38 8.08
CA ALA A 334 -1.26 7.87 7.44
C ALA A 334 -1.27 6.34 7.22
N LEU A 335 -1.98 5.59 8.07
CA LEU A 335 -2.09 4.14 7.94
C LEU A 335 -3.16 3.69 6.93
N ALA A 336 -4.01 4.60 6.41
CA ALA A 336 -5.07 4.26 5.45
C ALA A 336 -4.55 3.58 4.17
N GLN A 337 -3.31 3.89 3.76
CA GLN A 337 -2.63 3.27 2.63
C GLN A 337 -2.51 1.73 2.76
N PHE A 338 -2.53 1.20 3.98
CA PHE A 338 -2.46 -0.23 4.24
C PHE A 338 -3.84 -0.91 4.21
N SER A 339 -4.94 -0.16 4.29
CA SER A 339 -6.31 -0.67 4.45
C SER A 339 -6.76 -1.63 3.35
N ARG A 340 -6.24 -1.47 2.13
CA ARG A 340 -6.62 -2.28 0.95
C ARG A 340 -5.54 -3.28 0.53
N SER A 341 -4.51 -3.44 1.35
CA SER A 341 -3.41 -4.36 1.07
C SER A 341 -3.68 -5.74 1.68
N GLY A 342 -3.19 -6.81 1.05
CA GLY A 342 -3.20 -8.16 1.63
C GLY A 342 -2.46 -8.26 2.97
N LEU A 343 -1.70 -7.22 3.35
CA LEU A 343 -1.06 -7.10 4.65
C LEU A 343 -2.07 -7.11 5.80
N VAL A 344 -3.19 -6.39 5.68
CA VAL A 344 -4.18 -6.33 6.77
C VAL A 344 -4.87 -7.68 6.96
N GLN A 345 -5.14 -8.39 5.86
CA GLN A 345 -5.68 -9.75 5.91
C GLN A 345 -4.68 -10.75 6.50
N ASP A 346 -3.38 -10.63 6.17
CA ASP A 346 -2.32 -11.47 6.76
C ASP A 346 -2.20 -11.21 8.27
N VAL A 347 -2.20 -9.95 8.68
CA VAL A 347 -2.16 -9.55 10.10
C VAL A 347 -3.38 -10.09 10.84
N ALA A 348 -4.58 -9.93 10.27
CA ALA A 348 -5.80 -10.46 10.86
C ALA A 348 -5.76 -11.99 10.99
N GLY A 349 -5.28 -12.71 9.97
CA GLY A 349 -5.11 -14.16 10.02
C GLY A 349 -4.15 -14.62 11.12
N ARG A 350 -3.02 -13.92 11.30
CA ARG A 350 -2.06 -14.21 12.38
C ARG A 350 -2.64 -13.93 13.76
N LEU A 351 -3.33 -12.80 13.94
CA LEU A 351 -3.99 -12.46 15.19
C LEU A 351 -5.07 -13.49 15.56
N ILE A 352 -5.84 -13.95 14.57
CA ILE A 352 -6.84 -15.01 14.77
C ILE A 352 -6.17 -16.32 15.15
N ALA A 353 -5.08 -16.72 14.48
CA ALA A 353 -4.35 -17.95 14.85
C ALA A 353 -3.79 -17.89 16.28
N MET A 354 -3.31 -16.73 16.73
CA MET A 354 -2.87 -16.52 18.12
C MET A 354 -4.04 -16.54 19.09
N PHE A 355 -5.15 -15.88 18.73
CA PHE A 355 -6.37 -15.85 19.50
C PHE A 355 -6.91 -17.27 19.76
N VAL A 356 -6.98 -18.11 18.72
CA VAL A 356 -7.47 -19.49 18.84
C VAL A 356 -6.61 -20.30 19.80
N ARG A 357 -5.28 -20.20 19.70
CA ARG A 357 -4.37 -20.90 20.64
C ARG A 357 -4.59 -20.45 22.08
N ASN A 358 -4.72 -19.14 22.32
CA ASN A 358 -4.94 -18.59 23.65
C ASN A 358 -6.33 -18.97 24.21
N LEU A 359 -7.33 -19.02 23.32
CA LEU A 359 -8.69 -19.46 23.64
C LEU A 359 -8.70 -20.93 24.07
N GLU A 360 -8.08 -21.83 23.30
CA GLU A 360 -7.96 -23.25 23.65
C GLU A 360 -7.21 -23.46 24.98
N ALA A 361 -6.11 -22.74 25.21
CA ALA A 361 -5.37 -22.82 26.46
C ALA A 361 -6.24 -22.44 27.67
N LYS A 362 -7.04 -21.37 27.56
CA LYS A 362 -7.94 -20.94 28.63
C LYS A 362 -9.12 -21.89 28.83
N LEU A 363 -9.73 -22.37 27.75
CA LEU A 363 -10.86 -23.30 27.82
C LEU A 363 -10.46 -24.68 28.37
N SER A 364 -9.21 -25.09 28.17
CA SER A 364 -8.65 -26.32 28.75
C SER A 364 -8.18 -26.18 30.21
N GLY A 365 -8.26 -24.98 30.80
CA GLY A 365 -7.80 -24.71 32.17
C GLY A 365 -6.28 -24.60 32.33
N ASN A 366 -5.53 -24.66 31.23
CA ASN A 366 -4.08 -24.45 31.25
C ASN A 366 -3.78 -22.95 31.40
N THR A 367 -3.53 -22.54 32.64
CA THR A 367 -3.25 -21.14 33.01
C THR A 367 -1.75 -20.82 32.93
N GLU A 368 -1.04 -21.33 31.94
CA GLU A 368 0.24 -20.71 31.56
C GLU A 368 -0.08 -19.53 30.65
N ALA A 369 0.01 -18.32 31.20
CA ALA A 369 -0.10 -17.10 30.42
C ALA A 369 1.06 -17.06 29.42
N ILE A 370 0.82 -17.51 28.18
CA ILE A 370 1.74 -17.26 27.08
C ILE A 370 1.65 -15.77 26.75
N GLN A 371 2.40 -14.96 27.49
CA GLN A 371 2.67 -13.56 27.14
C GLN A 371 3.53 -13.56 25.87
N GLY A 372 2.88 -13.74 24.72
CA GLY A 372 3.49 -13.49 23.42
C GLY A 372 3.37 -12.01 23.08
N GLU A 373 4.50 -11.32 22.88
CA GLU A 373 4.49 -10.01 22.22
C GLU A 373 3.64 -10.07 20.94
N ALA A 374 2.89 -8.99 20.67
CA ALA A 374 2.22 -8.81 19.37
C ALA A 374 3.21 -9.14 18.25
N PRO A 375 2.81 -9.88 17.20
CA PRO A 375 3.74 -10.59 16.33
C PRO A 375 4.83 -9.65 15.80
N GLY A 376 6.03 -9.79 16.35
CA GLY A 376 7.23 -9.21 15.76
C GLY A 376 7.54 -9.99 14.49
N LEU A 377 7.58 -9.32 13.35
CA LEU A 377 8.29 -9.85 12.19
C LEU A 377 9.78 -9.81 12.53
N ASP A 378 10.28 -10.84 13.21
CA ASP A 378 11.71 -11.08 13.25
C ASP A 378 12.12 -11.63 11.88
N ALA A 379 12.98 -10.90 11.17
CA ALA A 379 13.48 -11.24 9.85
C ALA A 379 14.14 -12.63 9.82
N ALA A 380 14.63 -13.11 10.98
CA ALA A 380 15.18 -14.44 11.13
C ALA A 380 14.14 -15.56 10.91
N SER A 381 12.92 -15.42 11.43
CA SER A 381 11.88 -16.46 11.35
C SER A 381 11.39 -16.73 9.92
N LEU A 382 11.23 -15.67 9.11
CA LEU A 382 10.86 -15.76 7.70
C LEU A 382 11.97 -16.39 6.83
N VAL A 383 13.23 -16.08 7.13
CA VAL A 383 14.38 -16.70 6.45
C VAL A 383 14.47 -18.18 6.83
N PHE A 384 14.21 -18.52 8.09
CA PHE A 384 14.25 -19.90 8.57
C PHE A 384 13.14 -20.76 7.97
N ASP A 385 11.91 -20.26 7.88
CA ASP A 385 10.79 -21.00 7.27
C ASP A 385 10.95 -21.17 5.76
N VAL A 386 11.51 -20.17 5.06
CA VAL A 386 11.88 -20.28 3.64
C VAL A 386 13.02 -21.27 3.45
N LEU A 387 14.02 -21.29 4.33
CA LEU A 387 15.11 -22.27 4.32
C LEU A 387 14.59 -23.68 4.61
N LYS A 388 13.69 -23.85 5.59
CA LYS A 388 13.11 -25.13 5.97
C LYS A 388 12.21 -25.69 4.87
N ALA A 389 11.42 -24.85 4.21
CA ALA A 389 10.61 -25.21 3.05
C ALA A 389 11.49 -25.58 1.83
N ARG A 390 12.62 -24.89 1.63
CA ARG A 390 13.61 -25.24 0.59
C ARG A 390 14.34 -26.53 0.89
N LEU A 391 14.76 -26.76 2.14
CA LEU A 391 15.39 -28.02 2.57
C LEU A 391 14.44 -29.20 2.43
N LYS A 392 13.17 -29.05 2.83
CA LYS A 392 12.16 -30.12 2.70
C LYS A 392 11.89 -30.48 1.23
N ARG A 393 11.93 -29.49 0.32
CA ARG A 393 11.87 -29.70 -1.14
C ARG A 393 13.14 -30.34 -1.71
N LEU A 394 14.31 -30.03 -1.16
CA LEU A 394 15.57 -30.63 -1.58
C LEU A 394 15.67 -32.09 -1.14
N PHE A 395 15.35 -32.38 0.13
CA PHE A 395 15.35 -33.73 0.69
C PHE A 395 14.26 -34.62 0.09
N GLY A 396 13.08 -34.07 -0.19
CA GLY A 396 12.03 -34.79 -0.92
C GLY A 396 12.41 -35.16 -2.36
N ARG A 397 13.34 -34.42 -2.98
CA ARG A 397 13.89 -34.74 -4.32
C ARG A 397 15.09 -35.69 -4.28
N LEU A 398 15.85 -35.72 -3.19
CA LEU A 398 17.05 -36.55 -3.03
C LEU A 398 16.76 -37.95 -2.48
N PHE A 399 15.72 -38.10 -1.66
CA PHE A 399 15.41 -39.37 -0.96
C PHE A 399 13.99 -39.91 -1.24
N GLY A 400 13.22 -39.24 -2.09
CA GLY A 400 11.85 -39.61 -2.43
C GLY A 400 11.71 -40.38 -3.75
N SER A 401 12.40 -41.51 -3.89
CA SER A 401 11.89 -42.61 -4.72
C SER A 401 12.31 -43.97 -4.12
N ARG A 402 11.34 -44.61 -3.47
CA ARG A 402 11.04 -46.04 -3.53
C ARG A 402 9.71 -46.30 -2.86
#